data_AF-A0A0G0YKA7-F1
#
_entry.id   AF-A0A0G0YKA7-F1
#
_cell.length_a   1.000
_cell.length_b   1.000
_cell.length_c   1.000
_cell.angle_alpha   90.00
_cell.angle_beta   90.00
_cell.angle_gamma   90.00
#
_symmetry.space_group_name_H-M   'P 1'
#
loop_
_entity.id
_entity.type
_entity.pdbx_description
1 polymer ?
#
loop_
_entity_poly.entity_id
_entity_poly.type
_entity_poly.pdbx_seq_one_letter_code
_entity_poly.pdbx_strand_id
1 'polypeptide(L)'
;MNNAVFTHQVGFPKCAGSVKGLPKELHIRGILPENLDKLGIGIVGSRRISPYGIRVLRELFYFLKDTGLAVISGFTVGTDSYAHEFALSAGCTTVAVMPCGCDIIHPSSNKELYKRILGGGGAVVSEFEDGFMPQKWTYPKRNRIIAALSKVVLVVEASSKSGSMITADFAKKYGRKLFSVPGDIYTERSSGTNKLLSGGAEVYLSPTRILDEMGVTSTQKASGSVRDSGSTAGETDLLYILKEKGMNFNELGIKTGISTGRLNEILMKMLLKNLIFEKNGVYYVL
;
A
#
# COMPACT_ATOMS: atom_id res chain seq x y z
N MET A 1 5.11 -11.58 -27.69
CA MET A 1 6.56 -11.34 -27.76
C MET A 1 7.05 -11.13 -26.33
N ASN A 2 7.87 -12.04 -25.79
CA ASN A 2 8.50 -11.87 -24.49
C ASN A 2 9.64 -10.85 -24.65
N ASN A 3 9.39 -9.56 -24.38
CA ASN A 3 10.49 -8.63 -24.18
C ASN A 3 11.18 -9.04 -22.88
N ALA A 4 12.34 -9.68 -22.99
CA ALA A 4 13.15 -10.01 -21.83
C ALA A 4 13.52 -8.71 -21.11
N VAL A 5 13.07 -8.57 -19.86
CA VAL A 5 13.44 -7.44 -19.01
C VAL A 5 14.78 -7.77 -18.38
N PHE A 6 15.85 -7.13 -18.87
CA PHE A 6 17.21 -7.33 -18.39
C PHE A 6 17.49 -6.49 -17.14
N THR A 7 18.34 -7.03 -16.26
CA THR A 7 18.89 -6.26 -15.13
C THR A 7 19.89 -5.24 -15.64
N HIS A 8 19.77 -4.01 -15.16
CA HIS A 8 20.78 -2.96 -15.36
C HIS A 8 21.09 -2.28 -14.03
N GLN A 9 22.26 -1.63 -13.95
CA GLN A 9 22.68 -0.89 -12.77
C GLN A 9 22.39 0.60 -12.93
N VAL A 10 21.91 1.23 -11.86
CA VAL A 10 21.77 2.69 -11.77
C VAL A 10 22.36 3.19 -10.46
N GLY A 11 22.83 4.43 -10.45
CA GLY A 11 23.21 5.10 -9.20
C GLY A 11 22.02 5.15 -8.24
N PHE A 12 22.27 5.00 -6.94
CA PHE A 12 21.20 5.02 -5.95
C PHE A 12 20.42 6.35 -6.02
N PRO A 13 19.07 6.31 -6.03
CA PRO A 13 18.25 7.52 -6.14
C PRO A 13 18.61 8.59 -5.10
N LYS A 14 18.81 9.83 -5.56
CA LYS A 14 19.19 10.97 -4.69
C LYS A 14 18.16 11.28 -3.60
N CYS A 15 16.94 10.75 -3.73
CA CYS A 15 15.86 10.87 -2.73
C CYS A 15 16.29 10.50 -1.31
N ALA A 16 17.27 9.60 -1.18
CA ALA A 16 17.76 9.13 0.10
C ALA A 16 18.84 9.98 0.77
N GLY A 17 19.28 11.08 0.14
CA GLY A 17 20.30 11.98 0.69
C GLY A 17 21.62 11.28 1.01
N SER A 18 22.48 11.94 1.81
CA SER A 18 23.79 11.40 2.25
C SER A 18 23.66 10.42 3.42
N VAL A 19 22.70 9.50 3.32
CA VAL A 19 22.41 8.52 4.37
C VAL A 19 23.46 7.41 4.35
N LYS A 20 24.20 7.25 5.45
CA LYS A 20 25.22 6.21 5.61
C LYS A 20 24.62 4.81 5.51
N GLY A 21 25.30 3.92 4.79
CA GLY A 21 25.00 2.49 4.71
C GLY A 21 24.12 2.07 3.53
N LEU A 22 23.74 2.99 2.65
CA LEU A 22 23.08 2.66 1.38
C LEU A 22 24.12 2.23 0.33
N PRO A 23 23.75 1.34 -0.61
CA PRO A 23 24.65 0.96 -1.69
C PRO A 23 24.85 2.13 -2.66
N LYS A 24 26.00 2.16 -3.35
CA LYS A 24 26.27 3.19 -4.37
C LYS A 24 25.35 3.06 -5.58
N GLU A 25 25.01 1.81 -5.91
CA GLU A 25 24.23 1.44 -7.09
C GLU A 25 23.12 0.45 -6.70
N LEU A 26 22.08 0.41 -7.53
CA LEU A 26 21.01 -0.58 -7.47
C LEU A 26 20.94 -1.33 -8.79
N HIS A 27 20.74 -2.64 -8.68
CA HIS A 27 20.31 -3.50 -9.78
C HIS A 27 18.80 -3.34 -9.96
N ILE A 28 18.35 -3.15 -11.20
CA ILE A 28 16.95 -2.89 -11.54
C ILE A 28 16.51 -3.74 -12.72
N ARG A 29 15.33 -4.36 -12.57
CA ARG A 29 14.52 -4.86 -13.68
C ARG A 29 13.22 -4.06 -13.72
N GLY A 30 12.83 -3.59 -14.90
CA GLY A 30 11.65 -2.74 -15.08
C GLY A 30 12.01 -1.25 -15.03
N ILE A 31 11.02 -0.41 -14.68
CA ILE A 31 11.15 1.05 -14.71
C ILE A 31 11.03 1.58 -13.29
N LEU A 32 12.12 2.15 -12.76
CA LEU A 32 12.09 2.79 -11.45
C LEU A 32 11.44 4.18 -11.57
N PRO A 33 10.40 4.50 -10.79
CA PRO A 33 9.79 5.82 -10.83
C PRO A 33 10.80 6.92 -10.42
N GLU A 34 10.81 8.04 -11.12
CA GLU A 34 11.78 9.12 -10.88
C GLU A 34 11.50 9.92 -9.59
N ASN A 35 10.22 10.06 -9.22
CA ASN A 35 9.77 10.94 -8.12
C ASN A 35 9.52 10.19 -6.79
N LEU A 36 10.29 9.14 -6.49
CA LEU A 36 10.11 8.36 -5.26
C LEU A 36 10.34 9.19 -3.97
N ASP A 37 11.16 10.24 -4.02
CA ASP A 37 11.33 11.23 -2.94
C ASP A 37 10.04 11.95 -2.55
N LYS A 38 9.11 12.10 -3.50
CA LYS A 38 7.86 12.85 -3.33
C LYS A 38 6.64 11.96 -3.27
N LEU A 39 6.67 10.86 -4.02
CA LEU A 39 5.52 10.00 -4.33
C LEU A 39 5.70 8.54 -3.89
N GLY A 40 6.84 8.21 -3.27
CA GLY A 40 7.11 6.86 -2.75
C GLY A 40 6.47 6.60 -1.39
N ILE A 41 5.62 5.57 -1.30
CA ILE A 41 5.06 5.07 -0.04
C ILE A 41 5.62 3.67 0.23
N GLY A 42 6.41 3.56 1.30
CA GLY A 42 6.87 2.29 1.84
C GLY A 42 5.76 1.61 2.62
N ILE A 43 5.36 0.41 2.23
CA ILE A 43 4.33 -0.35 2.97
C ILE A 43 4.95 -1.65 3.46
N VAL A 44 4.94 -1.87 4.77
CA VAL A 44 5.51 -3.07 5.40
C VAL A 44 4.61 -3.58 6.51
N GLY A 45 4.73 -4.86 6.83
CA GLY A 45 3.98 -5.45 7.93
C GLY A 45 4.15 -6.96 8.06
N SER A 46 3.19 -7.58 8.73
CA SER A 46 3.21 -9.00 9.05
C SER A 46 3.17 -9.85 7.79
N ARG A 47 3.96 -10.94 7.82
CA ARG A 47 3.91 -12.02 6.82
C ARG A 47 2.61 -12.83 6.88
N ARG A 48 1.93 -12.79 8.01
CA ARG A 48 0.57 -13.29 8.20
C ARG A 48 -0.29 -12.07 8.47
N ILE A 49 -0.82 -11.43 7.43
CA ILE A 49 -1.70 -10.27 7.58
C ILE A 49 -3.12 -10.72 7.97
N SER A 50 -3.82 -9.95 8.79
CA SER A 50 -5.21 -10.25 9.19
C SER A 50 -6.22 -9.74 8.15
N PRO A 51 -7.50 -10.17 8.23
CA PRO A 51 -8.57 -9.51 7.51
C PRO A 51 -8.64 -7.99 7.78
N TYR A 52 -8.34 -7.57 9.01
CA TYR A 52 -8.25 -6.15 9.36
C TYR A 52 -7.15 -5.43 8.57
N GLY A 53 -5.93 -5.96 8.54
CA GLY A 53 -4.82 -5.38 7.76
C GLY A 53 -5.11 -5.37 6.25
N ILE A 54 -5.74 -6.43 5.72
CA ILE A 54 -6.17 -6.47 4.31
C ILE A 54 -7.20 -5.38 4.03
N ARG A 55 -8.18 -5.16 4.91
CA ARG A 55 -9.13 -4.05 4.79
C ARG A 55 -8.40 -2.71 4.76
N VAL A 56 -7.46 -2.49 5.68
CA VAL A 56 -6.72 -1.22 5.77
C VAL A 56 -6.00 -0.92 4.45
N LEU A 57 -5.33 -1.91 3.88
CA LEU A 57 -4.68 -1.75 2.57
C LEU A 57 -5.69 -1.52 1.45
N ARG A 58 -6.78 -2.27 1.42
CA ARG A 58 -7.82 -2.13 0.40
C ARG A 58 -8.46 -0.74 0.43
N GLU A 59 -8.75 -0.21 1.62
CA GLU A 59 -9.23 1.17 1.80
C GLU A 59 -8.16 2.16 1.32
N LEU A 60 -6.90 2.01 1.75
CA LEU A 60 -5.81 2.87 1.29
C LEU A 60 -5.76 2.95 -0.24
N PHE A 61 -5.67 1.81 -0.93
CA PHE A 61 -5.53 1.77 -2.38
C PHE A 61 -6.75 2.22 -3.16
N TYR A 62 -7.93 2.11 -2.57
CA TYR A 62 -9.12 2.71 -3.13
C TYR A 62 -8.98 4.25 -3.25
N PHE A 63 -8.38 4.90 -2.26
CA PHE A 63 -8.12 6.35 -2.27
C PHE A 63 -6.85 6.75 -3.02
N LEU A 64 -5.84 5.87 -3.11
CA LEU A 64 -4.63 6.13 -3.88
C LEU A 64 -4.80 5.91 -5.39
N LYS A 65 -5.98 5.48 -5.85
CA LYS A 65 -6.23 5.21 -7.25
C LYS A 65 -5.93 6.44 -8.13
N ASP A 66 -5.19 6.23 -9.22
CA ASP A 66 -4.87 7.25 -10.23
C ASP A 66 -4.12 8.48 -9.68
N THR A 67 -3.48 8.37 -8.51
CA THR A 67 -2.72 9.46 -7.87
C THR A 67 -1.29 9.60 -8.37
N GLY A 68 -0.81 8.66 -9.19
CA GLY A 68 0.59 8.59 -9.63
C GLY A 68 1.57 8.17 -8.52
N LEU A 69 1.07 7.73 -7.36
CA LEU A 69 1.91 7.25 -6.26
C LEU A 69 2.61 5.92 -6.61
N ALA A 70 3.77 5.75 -6.01
CA ALA A 70 4.58 4.55 -6.17
C ALA A 70 4.70 3.80 -4.84
N VAL A 71 4.31 2.52 -4.84
CA VAL A 71 4.37 1.68 -3.65
C VAL A 71 5.68 0.93 -3.60
N ILE A 72 6.40 1.05 -2.50
CA ILE A 72 7.66 0.37 -2.27
C ILE A 72 7.46 -0.68 -1.18
N SER A 73 7.79 -1.94 -1.47
CA SER A 73 7.67 -3.01 -0.46
C SER A 73 8.67 -4.13 -0.72
N GLY A 74 8.71 -5.11 0.18
CA GLY A 74 9.77 -6.11 0.27
C GLY A 74 9.59 -7.37 -0.55
N PHE A 75 8.52 -7.52 -1.31
CA PHE A 75 8.25 -8.73 -2.09
C PHE A 75 8.27 -10.02 -1.24
N THR A 76 7.68 -9.98 -0.04
CA THR A 76 7.46 -11.18 0.78
C THR A 76 5.98 -11.53 0.87
N VAL A 77 5.63 -12.70 1.42
CA VAL A 77 4.22 -13.04 1.69
C VAL A 77 3.59 -12.07 2.69
N GLY A 78 2.26 -12.00 2.69
CA GLY A 78 1.51 -11.16 3.62
C GLY A 78 1.45 -9.71 3.16
N THR A 79 1.75 -8.79 4.08
CA THR A 79 1.56 -7.33 3.84
C THR A 79 2.22 -6.86 2.56
N ASP A 80 3.45 -7.29 2.27
CA ASP A 80 4.18 -6.86 1.08
C ASP A 80 3.46 -7.31 -0.21
N SER A 81 3.08 -8.59 -0.33
CA SER A 81 2.32 -9.11 -1.48
C SER A 81 1.01 -8.34 -1.68
N TYR A 82 0.20 -8.16 -0.61
CA TYR A 82 -1.07 -7.43 -0.72
C TYR A 82 -0.88 -5.97 -1.10
N ALA A 83 0.17 -5.32 -0.59
CA ALA A 83 0.49 -3.94 -0.96
C ALA A 83 0.79 -3.83 -2.46
N HIS A 84 1.62 -4.71 -3.02
CA HIS A 84 1.90 -4.74 -4.45
C HIS A 84 0.64 -5.05 -5.29
N GLU A 85 -0.16 -6.04 -4.88
CA GLU A 85 -1.35 -6.45 -5.62
C GLU A 85 -2.41 -5.35 -5.67
N PHE A 86 -2.67 -4.69 -4.54
CA PHE A 86 -3.63 -3.59 -4.49
C PHE A 86 -3.10 -2.34 -5.17
N ALA A 87 -1.79 -2.05 -5.11
CA ALA A 87 -1.16 -0.98 -5.90
C ALA A 87 -1.43 -1.16 -7.39
N LEU A 88 -1.14 -2.34 -7.93
CA LEU A 88 -1.38 -2.68 -9.33
C LEU A 88 -2.85 -2.57 -9.70
N SER A 89 -3.75 -3.03 -8.82
CA SER A 89 -5.20 -2.94 -9.03
C SER A 89 -5.74 -1.51 -9.01
N ALA A 90 -5.05 -0.61 -8.31
CA ALA A 90 -5.37 0.81 -8.23
C ALA A 90 -4.67 1.67 -9.31
N GLY A 91 -3.95 1.05 -10.25
CA GLY A 91 -3.19 1.77 -11.28
C GLY A 91 -1.95 2.50 -10.74
N CYS A 92 -1.55 2.21 -9.50
CA CYS A 92 -0.31 2.75 -8.93
C CYS A 92 0.88 1.97 -9.49
N THR A 93 2.03 2.65 -9.60
CA THR A 93 3.29 1.94 -9.88
C THR A 93 3.78 1.27 -8.61
N THR A 94 4.55 0.18 -8.73
CA THR A 94 5.10 -0.48 -7.55
C THR A 94 6.53 -0.97 -7.74
N VAL A 95 7.32 -0.89 -6.67
CA VAL A 95 8.75 -1.20 -6.60
C VAL A 95 8.97 -2.29 -5.56
N ALA A 96 9.35 -3.47 -6.02
CA ALA A 96 9.70 -4.62 -5.19
C ALA A 96 11.19 -4.59 -4.83
N VAL A 97 11.50 -4.46 -3.55
CA VAL A 97 12.89 -4.42 -3.07
C VAL A 97 13.30 -5.81 -2.58
N MET A 98 14.21 -6.44 -3.31
CA MET A 98 14.51 -7.87 -3.18
C MET A 98 15.61 -8.14 -2.15
N PRO A 99 15.52 -9.27 -1.41
CA PRO A 99 16.60 -9.76 -0.55
C PRO A 99 17.62 -10.63 -1.33
N CYS A 100 17.54 -10.67 -2.66
CA CYS A 100 18.31 -11.52 -3.57
C CYS A 100 18.51 -10.79 -4.91
N GLY A 101 19.21 -11.40 -5.87
CA GLY A 101 19.31 -10.87 -7.23
C GLY A 101 17.93 -10.61 -7.85
N CYS A 102 17.86 -9.65 -8.79
CA CYS A 102 16.58 -9.26 -9.39
C CYS A 102 15.95 -10.38 -10.23
N ASP A 103 16.75 -11.35 -10.65
CA ASP A 103 16.38 -12.54 -11.41
C ASP A 103 15.72 -13.64 -10.58
N ILE A 104 15.91 -13.62 -9.26
CA ILE A 104 15.43 -14.67 -8.37
C ILE A 104 14.07 -14.29 -7.81
N ILE A 105 13.06 -15.10 -8.15
CA ILE A 105 11.71 -14.99 -7.60
C ILE A 105 11.64 -15.80 -6.30
N HIS A 106 11.72 -15.11 -5.17
CA HIS A 106 11.53 -15.71 -3.86
C HIS A 106 10.65 -14.82 -2.97
N PRO A 107 9.51 -15.32 -2.44
CA PRO A 107 9.04 -16.71 -2.53
C PRO A 107 8.46 -17.06 -3.91
N SER A 108 8.56 -18.33 -4.30
CA SER A 108 8.10 -18.81 -5.62
C SER A 108 6.60 -18.63 -5.85
N SER A 109 5.81 -18.57 -4.77
CA SER A 109 4.37 -18.27 -4.81
C SER A 109 4.07 -16.91 -5.45
N ASN A 110 5.00 -15.95 -5.39
CA ASN A 110 4.82 -14.61 -5.93
C ASN A 110 5.24 -14.49 -7.41
N LYS A 111 5.45 -15.61 -8.12
CA LYS A 111 5.89 -15.60 -9.54
C LYS A 111 4.97 -14.78 -10.45
N GLU A 112 3.67 -14.87 -10.26
CA GLU A 112 2.74 -14.09 -11.08
C GLU A 112 2.73 -12.60 -10.68
N LEU A 113 2.85 -12.32 -9.38
CA LEU A 113 3.00 -10.96 -8.89
C LEU A 113 4.26 -10.29 -9.47
N TYR A 114 5.40 -10.99 -9.51
CA TYR A 114 6.64 -10.50 -10.12
C TYR A 114 6.42 -10.03 -11.56
N LYS A 115 5.77 -10.86 -12.38
CA LYS A 115 5.47 -10.51 -13.78
C LYS A 115 4.55 -9.32 -13.89
N ARG A 116 3.52 -9.25 -13.05
CA ARG A 116 2.56 -8.13 -13.03
C ARG A 116 3.22 -6.83 -12.60
N ILE A 117 4.18 -6.86 -11.67
CA ILE A 117 4.96 -5.67 -11.28
C ILE A 117 5.72 -5.12 -12.49
N LEU A 118 6.47 -5.98 -13.19
CA LEU A 118 7.23 -5.55 -14.37
C LEU A 118 6.32 -5.14 -15.54
N GLY A 119 5.26 -5.90 -15.80
CA GLY A 119 4.30 -5.62 -16.87
C GLY A 119 3.42 -4.39 -16.61
N GLY A 120 3.24 -4.00 -15.35
CA GLY A 120 2.51 -2.81 -14.92
C GLY A 120 3.36 -1.53 -14.92
N GLY A 121 4.57 -1.55 -15.50
CA GLY A 121 5.48 -0.39 -15.52
C GLY A 121 6.21 -0.15 -14.20
N GLY A 122 6.19 -1.11 -13.28
CA GLY A 122 6.94 -1.07 -12.02
C GLY A 122 8.37 -1.57 -12.14
N ALA A 123 9.02 -1.73 -10.99
CA ALA A 123 10.39 -2.21 -10.91
C ALA A 123 10.58 -3.29 -9.84
N VAL A 124 11.56 -4.15 -10.09
CA VAL A 124 12.18 -5.03 -9.12
C VAL A 124 13.60 -4.52 -8.92
N VAL A 125 13.98 -4.24 -7.68
CA VAL A 125 15.29 -3.65 -7.35
C VAL A 125 16.03 -4.47 -6.32
N SER A 126 17.36 -4.49 -6.42
CA SER A 126 18.23 -5.18 -5.48
C SER A 126 19.58 -4.47 -5.32
N GLU A 127 20.23 -4.72 -4.19
CA GLU A 127 21.63 -4.40 -3.97
C GLU A 127 22.57 -5.50 -4.49
N PHE A 128 22.01 -6.67 -4.85
CA PHE A 128 22.78 -7.84 -5.26
C PHE A 128 22.69 -8.07 -6.76
N GLU A 129 23.76 -8.60 -7.33
CA GLU A 129 23.84 -9.05 -8.71
C GLU A 129 22.87 -10.21 -8.98
N ASP A 130 22.55 -10.42 -10.26
CA ASP A 130 21.74 -11.56 -10.69
C ASP A 130 22.41 -12.88 -10.25
N GLY A 131 21.60 -13.86 -9.85
CA GLY A 131 22.05 -15.15 -9.32
C GLY A 131 22.33 -15.16 -7.81
N PHE A 132 22.33 -14.01 -7.13
CA PHE A 132 22.55 -13.97 -5.69
C PHE A 132 21.36 -14.50 -4.90
N MET A 133 21.49 -15.68 -4.28
CA MET A 133 20.41 -16.34 -3.54
C MET A 133 20.04 -15.64 -2.22
N PRO A 134 18.76 -15.63 -1.80
CA PRO A 134 18.33 -14.99 -0.57
C PRO A 134 18.92 -15.67 0.66
N GLN A 135 19.42 -14.87 1.62
CA GLN A 135 19.98 -15.35 2.89
C GLN A 135 19.21 -14.74 4.06
N LYS A 136 19.24 -15.37 5.25
CA LYS A 136 18.51 -14.84 6.43
C LYS A 136 18.86 -13.37 6.74
N TRP A 137 20.12 -12.98 6.55
CA TRP A 137 20.61 -11.62 6.81
C TRP A 137 20.26 -10.61 5.72
N THR A 138 19.90 -11.04 4.50
CA THR A 138 19.62 -10.11 3.39
C THR A 138 18.24 -9.47 3.53
N TYR A 139 17.27 -10.17 4.13
CA TYR A 139 15.93 -9.63 4.43
C TYR A 139 15.98 -8.37 5.30
N PRO A 140 16.58 -8.37 6.51
CA PRO A 140 16.68 -7.16 7.31
C PRO A 140 17.61 -6.12 6.67
N LYS A 141 18.68 -6.55 5.98
CA LYS A 141 19.59 -5.62 5.29
C LYS A 141 18.85 -4.80 4.24
N ARG A 142 18.01 -5.42 3.41
CA ARG A 142 17.23 -4.76 2.35
C ARG A 142 16.26 -3.70 2.89
N ASN A 143 15.75 -3.84 4.12
CA ASN A 143 14.71 -2.94 4.66
C ASN A 143 15.11 -1.47 4.66
N ARG A 144 16.41 -1.17 4.78
CA ARG A 144 16.91 0.20 4.66
C ARG A 144 16.66 0.80 3.28
N ILE A 145 16.68 0.01 2.21
CA ILE A 145 16.40 0.47 0.86
C ILE A 145 14.92 0.84 0.71
N ILE A 146 14.01 0.04 1.31
CA ILE A 146 12.57 0.39 1.35
C ILE A 146 12.39 1.77 2.01
N ALA A 147 12.93 1.95 3.21
CA ALA A 147 12.83 3.22 3.92
C ALA A 147 13.50 4.38 3.16
N ALA A 148 14.66 4.12 2.55
CA ALA A 148 15.41 5.13 1.80
C ALA A 148 14.68 5.62 0.55
N LEU A 149 14.02 4.72 -0.18
CA LEU A 149 13.24 5.06 -1.36
C LEU A 149 11.89 5.71 -1.03
N SER A 150 11.44 5.63 0.22
CA SER A 150 10.12 6.12 0.63
C SER A 150 10.17 7.55 1.15
N LYS A 151 9.16 8.36 0.82
CA LYS A 151 8.86 9.61 1.54
C LYS A 151 8.15 9.30 2.85
N VAL A 152 7.14 8.44 2.77
CA VAL A 152 6.31 7.98 3.88
C VAL A 152 6.43 6.47 4.03
N VAL A 153 6.50 5.96 5.26
CA VAL A 153 6.42 4.53 5.55
C VAL A 153 5.17 4.24 6.39
N LEU A 154 4.35 3.29 5.94
CA LEU A 154 3.19 2.75 6.66
C LEU A 154 3.50 1.34 7.17
N VAL A 155 3.36 1.15 8.49
CA VAL A 155 3.42 -0.17 9.13
C VAL A 155 1.99 -0.65 9.43
N VAL A 156 1.55 -1.70 8.75
CA VAL A 156 0.15 -2.16 8.78
C VAL A 156 -0.14 -3.07 9.99
N GLU A 157 0.66 -4.10 10.16
CA GLU A 157 0.62 -4.98 11.34
C GLU A 157 2.05 -5.41 11.63
N ALA A 158 2.46 -5.43 12.89
CA ALA A 158 3.79 -5.87 13.28
C ALA A 158 3.78 -6.32 14.74
N SER A 159 4.40 -7.47 15.03
CA SER A 159 4.80 -7.77 16.40
C SER A 159 6.03 -6.96 16.79
N SER A 160 6.29 -6.82 18.09
CA SER A 160 7.44 -6.06 18.61
C SER A 160 8.81 -6.59 18.15
N LYS A 161 8.88 -7.84 17.68
CA LYS A 161 10.10 -8.48 17.12
C LYS A 161 10.04 -8.64 15.60
N SER A 162 9.05 -8.04 14.93
CA SER A 162 8.86 -8.18 13.49
C SER A 162 9.99 -7.50 12.70
N GLY A 163 10.35 -8.08 11.56
CA GLY A 163 11.28 -7.44 10.61
C GLY A 163 10.79 -6.09 10.09
N SER A 164 9.48 -5.83 10.11
CA SER A 164 8.90 -4.52 9.74
C SER A 164 9.33 -3.40 10.70
N MET A 165 9.62 -3.75 11.98
CA MET A 165 10.14 -2.79 12.96
C MET A 165 11.51 -2.25 12.54
N ILE A 166 12.33 -3.08 11.88
CA ILE A 166 13.63 -2.67 11.34
C ILE A 166 13.44 -1.61 10.26
N THR A 167 12.43 -1.75 9.39
CA THR A 167 12.10 -0.73 8.38
C THR A 167 11.65 0.58 9.05
N ALA A 168 10.85 0.49 10.12
CA ALA A 168 10.41 1.65 10.89
C ALA A 168 11.58 2.39 11.56
N ASP A 169 12.56 1.66 12.10
CA ASP A 169 13.77 2.24 12.67
C ASP A 169 14.60 2.97 11.59
N PHE A 170 14.73 2.38 10.39
CA PHE A 170 15.37 3.06 9.27
C PHE A 170 14.59 4.28 8.80
N ALA A 171 13.25 4.20 8.74
CA ALA A 171 12.40 5.33 8.38
C ALA A 171 12.65 6.52 9.33
N LYS A 172 12.64 6.28 10.65
CA LYS A 172 12.96 7.28 11.66
C LYS A 172 14.39 7.83 11.48
N LYS A 173 15.38 6.95 11.30
CA LYS A 173 16.79 7.33 11.09
C LYS A 173 16.98 8.20 9.85
N TYR A 174 16.19 7.97 8.80
CA TYR A 174 16.30 8.67 7.51
C TYR A 174 15.36 9.88 7.42
N GLY A 175 14.70 10.25 8.53
CA GLY A 175 13.78 11.39 8.57
C GLY A 175 12.54 11.19 7.71
N ARG A 176 12.10 9.94 7.50
CA ARG A 176 10.87 9.62 6.78
C ARG A 176 9.70 9.69 7.73
N LYS A 177 8.57 10.21 7.25
CA LYS A 177 7.34 10.20 8.03
C LYS A 177 6.90 8.74 8.21
N LEU A 178 6.68 8.35 9.45
CA LEU A 178 6.31 6.99 9.82
C LEU A 178 4.87 6.99 10.33
N PHE A 179 4.00 6.26 9.63
CA PHE A 179 2.64 5.97 10.05
C PHE A 179 2.55 4.53 10.56
N SER A 180 1.73 4.33 11.57
CA SER A 180 1.47 3.01 12.14
C SER A 180 -0.04 2.83 12.32
N VAL A 181 -0.54 1.68 11.91
CA VAL A 181 -1.95 1.33 12.04
C VAL A 181 -2.22 0.87 13.49
N PRO A 182 -3.14 1.52 14.22
CA PRO A 182 -3.49 1.09 15.56
C PRO A 182 -4.16 -0.28 15.52
N GLY A 183 -3.92 -1.11 16.55
CA GLY A 183 -4.57 -2.41 16.65
C GLY A 183 -4.87 -2.82 18.08
N ASP A 184 -5.59 -3.92 18.23
CA ASP A 184 -5.98 -4.48 19.52
C ASP A 184 -4.75 -4.78 20.40
N ILE A 185 -4.72 -4.20 21.60
CA ILE A 185 -3.63 -4.32 22.57
C ILE A 185 -3.41 -5.77 23.06
N TYR A 186 -4.41 -6.65 22.92
CA TYR A 186 -4.30 -8.06 23.29
C TYR A 186 -3.75 -8.95 22.16
N THR A 187 -3.59 -8.39 20.96
CA THR A 187 -3.08 -9.15 19.81
C THR A 187 -1.58 -8.93 19.61
N GLU A 188 -0.79 -10.01 19.59
CA GLU A 188 0.66 -9.91 19.41
C GLU A 188 1.03 -9.20 18.09
N ARG A 189 0.24 -9.39 17.05
CA ARG A 189 0.42 -8.77 15.72
C ARG A 189 0.30 -7.24 15.70
N SER A 190 -0.27 -6.65 16.75
CA SER A 190 -0.43 -5.19 16.90
C SER A 190 0.55 -4.61 17.92
N SER A 191 1.29 -5.46 18.66
CA SER A 191 2.20 -5.00 19.71
C SER A 191 3.30 -4.07 19.18
N GLY A 192 3.83 -4.36 18.00
CA GLY A 192 4.84 -3.55 17.33
C GLY A 192 4.26 -2.25 16.79
N THR A 193 3.10 -2.29 16.12
CA THR A 193 2.46 -1.06 15.62
C THR A 193 2.07 -0.12 16.76
N ASN A 194 1.49 -0.64 17.84
CA ASN A 194 1.17 0.15 19.04
C ASN A 194 2.43 0.69 19.73
N LYS A 195 3.53 -0.07 19.73
CA LYS A 195 4.83 0.41 20.22
C LYS A 195 5.41 1.54 19.36
N LEU A 196 5.22 1.50 18.04
CA LEU A 196 5.61 2.60 17.17
C LEU A 196 4.81 3.87 17.50
N LEU A 197 3.50 3.72 17.74
CA LEU A 197 2.63 4.84 18.12
C LEU A 197 3.05 5.47 19.44
N SER A 198 3.32 4.66 20.48
CA SER A 198 3.83 5.19 21.75
C SER A 198 5.23 5.81 21.62
N GLY A 199 6.00 5.39 20.60
CA GLY A 199 7.31 5.94 20.24
C GLY A 199 7.26 7.18 19.33
N GLY A 200 6.08 7.74 19.06
CA GLY A 200 5.88 8.98 18.30
C GLY A 200 5.68 8.79 16.78
N ALA A 201 5.37 7.58 16.31
CA ALA A 201 4.86 7.40 14.95
C ALA A 201 3.47 8.04 14.82
N GLU A 202 3.15 8.55 13.63
CA GLU A 202 1.83 9.09 13.32
C GLU A 202 0.78 7.98 13.34
N VAL A 203 -0.36 8.25 13.98
CA VAL A 203 -1.49 7.32 13.98
C VAL A 203 -2.14 7.31 12.60
N TYR A 204 -2.21 6.14 11.96
CA TYR A 204 -2.97 5.97 10.74
C TYR A 204 -4.45 5.69 11.06
N LEU A 205 -5.30 6.69 10.85
CA LEU A 205 -6.76 6.57 11.03
C LEU A 205 -7.53 6.61 9.70
N SER A 206 -6.93 7.19 8.66
CA SER A 206 -7.53 7.31 7.33
C SER A 206 -6.46 7.46 6.23
N PRO A 207 -6.78 7.07 4.98
CA PRO A 207 -5.90 7.28 3.82
C PRO A 207 -5.55 8.75 3.58
N THR A 208 -6.45 9.67 3.92
CA THR A 208 -6.28 11.12 3.69
C THR A 208 -5.03 11.66 4.38
N ARG A 209 -4.67 11.15 5.57
CA ARG A 209 -3.46 11.58 6.28
C ARG A 209 -2.17 11.31 5.49
N ILE A 210 -2.13 10.20 4.77
CA ILE A 210 -0.99 9.91 3.88
C ILE A 210 -1.06 10.83 2.66
N LEU A 211 -2.21 11.01 2.03
CA LEU A 211 -2.35 11.90 0.87
C LEU A 211 -1.93 13.34 1.18
N ASP A 212 -2.35 13.86 2.33
CA ASP A 212 -1.98 15.20 2.81
C ASP A 212 -0.46 15.32 2.99
N GLU A 213 0.17 14.34 3.65
CA GLU A 213 1.64 14.30 3.83
C GLU A 213 2.37 14.20 2.47
N MET A 214 1.80 13.44 1.54
CA MET A 214 2.34 13.30 0.19
C MET A 214 2.16 14.56 -0.64
N GLY A 215 1.30 15.50 -0.23
CA GLY A 215 0.95 16.71 -0.99
C GLY A 215 0.13 16.38 -2.23
N VAL A 216 -0.54 15.23 -2.24
CA VAL A 216 -1.31 14.75 -3.39
C VAL A 216 -2.78 15.03 -3.16
N THR A 217 -3.35 15.86 -4.03
CA THR A 217 -4.79 16.03 -4.06
C THR A 217 -5.37 14.85 -4.82
N SER A 218 -6.13 13.98 -4.15
CA SER A 218 -6.84 12.91 -4.84
C SER A 218 -7.78 13.53 -5.88
N THR A 219 -7.69 13.07 -7.12
CA THR A 219 -8.61 13.43 -8.22
C THR A 219 -10.05 12.96 -7.96
N GLN A 220 -10.30 12.22 -6.86
CA GLN A 220 -11.66 11.98 -6.39
C GLN A 220 -12.36 13.22 -5.81
N LYS A 221 -11.75 14.41 -5.88
CA LYS A 221 -12.50 15.67 -5.98
C LYS A 221 -12.84 15.98 -7.45
N ALA A 222 -14.11 15.70 -7.81
CA ALA A 222 -14.88 16.29 -8.90
C ALA A 222 -14.35 16.11 -10.35
N SER A 223 -14.78 15.04 -11.03
CA SER A 223 -15.25 14.98 -12.43
C SER A 223 -15.44 13.50 -12.83
N GLY A 224 -16.46 13.06 -13.57
CA GLY A 224 -17.14 13.78 -14.63
C GLY A 224 -18.68 13.68 -14.64
N SER A 225 -19.24 14.79 -15.07
CA SER A 225 -20.60 14.99 -15.54
C SER A 225 -20.76 14.51 -16.98
N VAL A 226 -21.71 13.61 -17.23
CA VAL A 226 -22.76 13.78 -18.26
C VAL A 226 -24.04 13.08 -17.76
N ARG A 227 -24.99 13.90 -17.32
CA ARG A 227 -26.46 13.74 -17.30
C ARG A 227 -27.02 12.37 -16.90
N ASP A 228 -27.37 12.24 -15.62
CA ASP A 228 -28.78 12.11 -15.25
C ASP A 228 -29.01 12.73 -13.86
N SER A 229 -30.15 13.37 -13.68
CA SER A 229 -30.49 14.13 -12.47
C SER A 229 -30.63 13.21 -11.24
N GLY A 230 -29.67 13.28 -10.30
CA GLY A 230 -29.79 12.66 -8.97
C GLY A 230 -28.44 12.33 -8.33
N SER A 231 -27.90 13.27 -7.52
CA SER A 231 -26.76 13.18 -6.60
C SER A 231 -25.44 12.50 -7.04
N THR A 232 -24.34 13.22 -6.80
CA THR A 232 -22.93 12.88 -7.10
C THR A 232 -22.28 11.84 -6.18
N ALA A 233 -23.00 11.23 -5.23
CA ALA A 233 -22.38 10.33 -4.25
C ALA A 233 -22.06 8.94 -4.84
N GLY A 234 -20.85 8.44 -4.54
CA GLY A 234 -20.29 7.18 -5.08
C GLY A 234 -19.99 6.10 -4.03
N GLU A 235 -19.24 5.06 -4.43
CA GLU A 235 -18.80 3.97 -3.54
C GLU A 235 -18.08 4.50 -2.27
N THR A 236 -17.29 5.57 -2.40
CA THR A 236 -16.53 6.19 -1.30
C THR A 236 -17.43 6.79 -0.23
N ASP A 237 -18.45 7.54 -0.67
CA ASP A 237 -19.35 8.27 0.22
C ASP A 237 -20.20 7.28 1.04
N LEU A 238 -20.65 6.22 0.37
CA LEU A 238 -21.36 5.11 1.02
C LEU A 238 -20.48 4.38 2.04
N LEU A 239 -19.21 4.11 1.71
CA LEU A 239 -18.29 3.53 2.69
C LEU A 239 -18.07 4.43 3.90
N TYR A 240 -17.89 5.73 3.67
CA TYR A 240 -17.69 6.69 4.76
C TYR A 240 -18.92 6.77 5.66
N ILE A 241 -20.11 6.88 5.08
CA ILE A 241 -21.38 6.92 5.80
C ILE A 241 -21.60 5.63 6.62
N LEU A 242 -21.34 4.47 6.01
CA LEU A 242 -21.53 3.17 6.65
C LEU A 242 -20.45 2.88 7.72
N LYS A 243 -19.34 3.61 7.74
CA LYS A 243 -18.29 3.51 8.77
C LYS A 243 -18.75 4.07 10.11
N GLU A 244 -19.62 5.09 10.10
CA GLU A 244 -20.20 5.67 11.32
C GLU A 244 -21.26 4.76 11.93
N LYS A 245 -22.14 4.20 11.09
CA LYS A 245 -23.25 3.34 11.51
C LYS A 245 -23.77 2.54 10.31
N GLY A 246 -24.17 1.28 10.53
CA GLY A 246 -24.91 0.54 9.53
C GLY A 246 -26.25 1.20 9.20
N MET A 247 -26.58 1.27 7.91
CA MET A 247 -27.79 1.95 7.43
C MET A 247 -28.54 1.07 6.45
N ASN A 248 -29.87 1.17 6.47
CA ASN A 248 -30.72 0.50 5.48
C ASN A 248 -30.73 1.27 4.15
N PHE A 249 -31.26 0.62 3.11
CA PHE A 249 -31.30 1.17 1.76
C PHE A 249 -31.97 2.56 1.69
N ASN A 250 -33.09 2.76 2.41
CA ASN A 250 -33.82 4.03 2.39
C ASN A 250 -33.06 5.14 3.10
N GLU A 251 -32.44 4.84 4.26
CA GLU A 251 -31.58 5.78 4.98
C GLU A 251 -30.40 6.24 4.12
N LEU A 252 -29.78 5.31 3.39
CA LEU A 252 -28.71 5.61 2.46
C LEU A 252 -29.20 6.49 1.31
N GLY A 253 -30.36 6.19 0.72
CA GLY A 253 -30.97 7.01 -0.32
C GLY A 253 -31.24 8.45 0.14
N ILE A 254 -31.81 8.62 1.34
CA ILE A 254 -32.09 9.95 1.91
C ILE A 254 -30.80 10.70 2.23
N LYS A 255 -29.83 10.04 2.89
CA LYS A 255 -28.58 10.69 3.35
C LYS A 255 -27.66 11.06 2.19
N THR A 256 -27.67 10.27 1.11
CA THR A 256 -26.80 10.50 -0.06
C THR A 256 -27.50 11.26 -1.19
N GLY A 257 -28.82 11.24 -1.26
CA GLY A 257 -29.60 11.76 -2.39
C GLY A 257 -29.46 10.97 -3.69
N ILE A 258 -28.79 9.81 -3.67
CA ILE A 258 -28.58 8.96 -4.86
C ILE A 258 -29.91 8.35 -5.29
N SER A 259 -30.16 8.30 -6.61
CA SER A 259 -31.35 7.62 -7.14
C SER A 259 -31.35 6.12 -6.78
N THR A 260 -32.54 5.55 -6.54
CA THR A 260 -32.72 4.15 -6.16
C THR A 260 -31.94 3.18 -7.06
N GLY A 261 -32.01 3.36 -8.38
CA GLY A 261 -31.32 2.51 -9.34
C GLY A 261 -29.80 2.56 -9.19
N ARG A 262 -29.25 3.76 -9.01
CA ARG A 262 -27.81 3.97 -8.85
C ARG A 262 -27.29 3.47 -7.50
N LEU A 263 -28.06 3.69 -6.43
CA LEU A 263 -27.72 3.20 -5.10
C LEU A 263 -27.65 1.67 -5.08
N ASN A 264 -28.61 1.00 -5.72
CA ASN A 264 -28.62 -0.46 -5.83
C ASN A 264 -27.40 -0.98 -6.61
N GLU A 265 -27.06 -0.36 -7.74
CA GLU A 265 -25.87 -0.71 -8.52
C GLU A 265 -24.58 -0.62 -7.68
N ILE A 266 -24.43 0.48 -6.94
CA ILE A 266 -23.26 0.72 -6.10
C ILE A 266 -23.18 -0.30 -4.95
N LEU A 267 -24.28 -0.52 -4.22
CA LEU A 267 -24.32 -1.47 -3.11
C LEU A 267 -24.03 -2.90 -3.57
N MET A 268 -24.60 -3.32 -4.71
CA MET A 268 -24.31 -4.64 -5.31
C MET A 268 -22.83 -4.80 -5.64
N LYS A 269 -22.22 -3.77 -6.23
CA LYS A 269 -20.79 -3.79 -6.54
C LYS A 269 -19.92 -3.82 -5.29
N MET A 270 -20.32 -3.13 -4.23
CA MET A 270 -19.62 -3.13 -2.95
C MET A 270 -19.74 -4.47 -2.21
N LEU A 271 -20.90 -5.13 -2.27
CA LEU A 271 -21.11 -6.49 -1.77
C LEU A 271 -20.20 -7.49 -2.52
N LEU A 272 -20.19 -7.44 -3.85
CA LEU A 272 -19.33 -8.30 -4.69
C LEU A 272 -17.83 -8.10 -4.41
N LYS A 273 -17.41 -6.87 -4.11
CA LYS A 273 -16.03 -6.55 -3.71
C LYS A 273 -15.70 -6.89 -2.25
N ASN A 274 -16.66 -7.44 -1.50
CA ASN A 274 -16.56 -7.69 -0.06
C ASN A 274 -16.14 -6.43 0.73
N LEU A 275 -16.64 -5.26 0.34
CA LEU A 275 -16.38 -3.99 1.03
C LEU A 275 -17.41 -3.76 2.15
N ILE A 276 -18.64 -4.19 1.93
CA ILE A 276 -19.76 -4.15 2.86
C ILE A 276 -20.39 -5.55 2.98
N PHE A 277 -21.17 -5.76 4.04
CA PHE A 277 -22.09 -6.88 4.14
C PHE A 277 -23.50 -6.38 4.47
N GLU A 278 -24.51 -7.18 4.15
CA GLU A 278 -25.89 -6.89 4.45
C GLU A 278 -26.37 -7.87 5.54
N LYS A 279 -27.10 -7.34 6.53
CA LYS A 279 -27.76 -8.14 7.57
C LYS A 279 -29.09 -7.48 7.93
N ASN A 280 -30.19 -8.20 7.72
CA ASN A 280 -31.56 -7.77 8.04
C ASN A 280 -31.96 -6.43 7.38
N GLY A 281 -31.62 -6.24 6.11
CA GLY A 281 -31.86 -5.04 5.32
C GLY A 281 -30.94 -3.87 5.63
N VAL A 282 -29.93 -4.07 6.48
CA VAL A 282 -28.98 -3.03 6.89
C VAL A 282 -27.60 -3.37 6.34
N TYR A 283 -26.99 -2.41 5.65
CA TYR A 283 -25.64 -2.52 5.13
C TYR A 283 -24.65 -2.04 6.18
N TYR A 284 -23.52 -2.73 6.29
CA TYR A 284 -22.43 -2.42 7.19
C TYR A 284 -21.12 -2.48 6.42
N VAL A 285 -20.17 -1.61 6.74
CA VAL A 285 -18.79 -1.85 6.32
C VAL A 285 -18.33 -3.15 6.97
N LEU A 286 -17.75 -4.05 6.17
CA LEU A 286 -17.21 -5.33 6.66
C LEU A 286 -16.17 -5.13 7.77
#